data_AF-A0A7N2KXH1-F1
#
_entry.id   AF-A0A7N2KXH1-F1
#
_cell.length_a   1.000
_cell.length_b   1.000
_cell.length_c   1.000
_cell.angle_alpha   90.00
_cell.angle_beta   90.00
_cell.angle_gamma   90.00
#
_symmetry.space_group_name_H-M   'P 1'
#
loop_
_entity.id
_entity.type
_entity.pdbx_description
1 polymer ?
#
loop_
_entity_poly.entity_id
_entity_poly.type
_entity_poly.pdbx_seq_one_letter_code
_entity_poly.pdbx_strand_id
1 'polypeptide(L)'
;MAIEPSCWIPVLQGKHCILVGDQCQLAPVILSRKALEGGLGVSLLERATTLHDGVLATKLTTQYRMNDAIASWVSKEMYGGSLKSSSTVFSHLLVDSPFVMATALRLSHNSCSSIYYGAHIGFSNGILFNINQRLRKYYQ
;
A
#
# COMPACT_ATOMS: atom_id res chain seq x y z
N MET A 1 2.39 -13.63 -1.85
CA MET A 1 3.53 -13.71 -2.79
C MET A 1 4.27 -15.03 -2.58
N ALA A 2 3.74 -16.12 -3.13
CA ALA A 2 4.37 -17.46 -3.08
C ALA A 2 3.95 -18.25 -4.32
N ILE A 3 4.85 -19.09 -4.84
CA ILE A 3 4.50 -20.02 -5.91
C ILE A 3 3.63 -21.12 -5.34
N GLU A 4 2.65 -21.55 -6.11
CA GLU A 4 1.69 -22.53 -5.66
C GLU A 4 2.31 -23.88 -5.20
N PRO A 5 3.36 -24.43 -5.84
CA PRO A 5 4.04 -25.63 -5.33
C PRO A 5 4.59 -25.47 -3.90
N SER A 6 5.08 -24.29 -3.53
CA SER A 6 5.58 -24.04 -2.17
C SER A 6 4.46 -24.01 -1.12
N CYS A 7 3.25 -23.60 -1.53
CA CYS A 7 2.10 -23.57 -0.63
C CYS A 7 1.60 -24.97 -0.27
N TRP A 8 1.84 -25.98 -1.12
CA TRP A 8 1.39 -27.35 -0.85
C TRP A 8 2.12 -28.01 0.32
N ILE A 9 3.36 -27.58 0.63
CA ILE A 9 4.16 -28.14 1.73
C ILE A 9 3.40 -28.05 3.07
N PRO A 10 2.96 -26.87 3.54
CA PRO A 10 2.18 -26.77 4.78
C PRO A 10 0.71 -27.20 4.62
N VAL A 11 0.11 -27.08 3.42
CA VAL A 11 -1.30 -27.45 3.20
C VAL A 11 -1.53 -28.94 3.47
N LEU A 12 -0.60 -29.80 3.08
CA LEU A 12 -0.71 -31.25 3.28
C LEU A 12 -0.53 -31.69 4.74
N GLN A 13 -0.08 -30.80 5.63
CA GLN A 13 0.15 -31.11 7.05
C GLN A 13 -1.09 -30.91 7.92
N GLY A 14 -2.12 -30.23 7.42
CA GLY A 14 -3.30 -29.84 8.19
C GLY A 14 -4.61 -30.30 7.56
N LYS A 15 -5.68 -30.34 8.36
CA LYS A 15 -7.05 -30.59 7.88
C LYS A 15 -7.73 -29.32 7.36
N HIS A 16 -7.23 -28.15 7.76
CA HIS A 16 -7.76 -26.84 7.40
C HIS A 16 -6.60 -25.94 6.97
N CYS A 17 -6.83 -25.15 5.92
CA CYS A 17 -5.88 -24.17 5.41
C CYS A 17 -6.58 -22.81 5.27
N ILE A 18 -5.92 -21.75 5.72
CA ILE A 18 -6.36 -20.36 5.52
C ILE A 18 -5.28 -19.68 4.70
N LEU A 19 -5.65 -19.18 3.52
CA LEU A 19 -4.77 -18.41 2.66
C LEU A 19 -5.00 -16.92 2.91
N VAL A 20 -3.92 -16.18 3.15
CA VAL A 20 -3.96 -14.74 3.37
C VAL A 20 -3.03 -14.06 2.38
N GLY A 21 -3.53 -13.02 1.73
CA GLY A 21 -2.75 -12.25 0.76
C GLY A 21 -3.63 -11.30 -0.03
N ASP A 22 -3.01 -10.68 -1.02
CA ASP A 22 -3.67 -9.74 -1.92
C ASP A 22 -3.20 -10.01 -3.35
N GLN A 23 -4.14 -10.33 -4.23
CA GLN A 23 -3.88 -10.62 -5.64
C GLN A 23 -3.54 -9.36 -6.46
N CYS A 24 -3.91 -8.17 -5.96
CA CYS A 24 -3.59 -6.90 -6.60
C CYS A 24 -2.16 -6.43 -6.30
N GLN A 25 -1.42 -7.16 -5.47
CA GLN A 25 -0.04 -6.87 -5.10
C GLN A 25 0.96 -7.74 -5.87
N LEU A 26 2.21 -7.76 -5.41
CA LEU A 26 3.31 -8.43 -6.10
C LEU A 26 3.07 -9.95 -6.23
N ALA A 27 3.06 -10.40 -7.48
CA ALA A 27 3.13 -11.81 -7.87
C ALA A 27 4.49 -12.43 -7.47
N PRO A 28 4.59 -13.76 -7.36
CA PRO A 28 5.87 -14.43 -7.13
C PRO A 28 6.87 -14.14 -8.27
N VAL A 29 8.14 -13.98 -7.91
CA VAL A 29 9.20 -13.71 -8.89
C VAL A 29 9.58 -15.02 -9.59
N ILE A 30 9.31 -15.10 -10.89
CA ILE A 30 9.67 -16.25 -11.74
C ILE A 30 10.79 -15.84 -12.69
N LEU A 31 11.97 -16.46 -12.55
CA LEU A 31 13.13 -16.15 -13.39
C LEU A 31 13.02 -16.74 -14.81
N SER A 32 12.39 -17.91 -14.93
CA SER A 32 12.24 -18.61 -16.21
C SER A 32 10.97 -18.19 -16.93
N ARG A 33 11.10 -17.63 -18.14
CA ARG A 33 9.94 -17.26 -18.97
C ARG A 33 9.07 -18.46 -19.31
N LYS A 34 9.68 -19.60 -19.64
CA LYS A 34 8.94 -20.84 -19.92
C LYS A 34 8.09 -21.29 -18.74
N ALA A 35 8.58 -21.10 -17.51
CA ALA A 35 7.83 -21.44 -16.30
C ALA A 35 6.68 -20.44 -16.05
N LEU A 36 6.92 -19.16 -16.33
CA LEU A 36 5.90 -18.11 -16.25
C LEU A 36 4.76 -18.39 -17.26
N GLU A 37 5.11 -18.66 -18.53
CA GLU A 37 4.16 -19.07 -19.59
C GLU A 37 3.45 -20.38 -19.26
N GLY A 38 4.13 -21.28 -18.56
CA GLY A 38 3.56 -22.51 -18.01
C GLY A 38 2.63 -22.32 -16.81
N GLY A 39 2.34 -21.07 -16.41
CA GLY A 39 1.39 -20.76 -15.35
C GLY A 39 1.96 -20.68 -13.94
N LEU A 40 3.27 -20.80 -13.74
CA LEU A 40 3.90 -20.73 -12.41
C LEU A 40 3.78 -19.34 -11.76
N GLY A 41 3.43 -18.32 -12.55
CA GLY A 41 3.14 -16.97 -12.04
C GLY A 41 1.84 -16.86 -11.25
N VAL A 42 0.91 -17.81 -11.43
CA VAL A 42 -0.38 -17.79 -10.74
C VAL A 42 -0.21 -18.34 -9.33
N SER A 43 -0.58 -17.54 -8.33
CA SER A 43 -0.49 -17.97 -6.93
C SER A 43 -1.64 -18.91 -6.53
N LEU A 44 -1.46 -19.71 -5.47
CA LEU A 44 -2.53 -20.58 -4.96
C LEU A 44 -3.77 -19.78 -4.54
N LEU A 45 -3.59 -18.59 -3.94
CA LEU A 45 -4.69 -17.70 -3.53
C LEU A 45 -5.48 -17.19 -4.73
N GLU A 46 -4.78 -16.71 -5.76
CA GLU A 46 -5.38 -16.21 -7.00
C GLU A 46 -6.19 -17.32 -7.67
N ARG A 47 -5.61 -18.51 -7.84
CA ARG A 47 -6.33 -19.62 -8.46
C ARG A 47 -7.51 -20.11 -7.62
N ALA A 48 -7.38 -20.19 -6.30
CA ALA A 48 -8.48 -20.56 -5.40
C ALA A 48 -9.63 -19.54 -5.47
N THR A 49 -9.31 -18.26 -5.58
CA THR A 49 -10.31 -17.19 -5.73
C THR A 49 -11.03 -17.30 -7.07
N THR A 50 -10.31 -17.55 -8.16
CA THR A 50 -10.89 -17.73 -9.51
C THR A 50 -11.73 -19.00 -9.64
N LEU A 51 -11.30 -20.13 -9.03
CA LEU A 51 -12.00 -21.41 -9.15
C LEU A 51 -13.37 -21.42 -8.45
N HIS A 52 -13.51 -20.63 -7.39
CA HIS A 52 -14.71 -20.56 -6.57
C HIS A 52 -15.48 -19.25 -6.73
N ASP A 53 -15.25 -18.51 -7.84
CA ASP A 53 -15.89 -17.22 -8.13
C ASP A 53 -15.86 -16.24 -6.94
N GLY A 54 -14.79 -16.28 -6.14
CA GLY A 54 -14.61 -15.46 -4.94
C GLY A 54 -15.49 -15.84 -3.74
N VAL A 55 -16.32 -16.90 -3.80
CA VAL A 55 -17.21 -17.33 -2.70
C VAL A 55 -16.44 -17.64 -1.41
N LEU A 56 -15.23 -18.19 -1.55
CA LEU A 56 -14.36 -18.52 -0.41
C LEU A 56 -13.45 -17.35 0.01
N ALA A 57 -13.49 -16.22 -0.69
CA ALA A 57 -12.60 -15.08 -0.45
C ALA A 57 -13.33 -13.98 0.31
N THR A 58 -12.80 -13.62 1.49
CA THR A 58 -13.28 -12.45 2.23
C THR A 58 -12.29 -11.30 2.05
N LYS A 59 -12.74 -10.20 1.44
CA LYS A 59 -11.93 -8.98 1.28
C LYS A 59 -12.10 -8.07 2.49
N LEU A 60 -10.98 -7.68 3.09
CA LEU A 60 -10.97 -6.65 4.14
C LEU A 60 -11.06 -5.26 3.49
N THR A 61 -12.03 -4.45 3.94
CA THR A 61 -12.34 -3.15 3.32
C THR A 61 -11.87 -1.95 4.12
N THR A 62 -11.36 -2.12 5.34
CA THR A 62 -10.91 -0.99 6.19
C THR A 62 -9.40 -1.02 6.35
N GLN A 63 -8.73 0.07 6.00
CA GLN A 63 -7.28 0.25 6.13
C GLN A 63 -6.92 1.20 7.27
N TYR A 64 -5.83 0.89 7.97
CA TYR A 64 -5.38 1.59 9.19
C TYR A 64 -3.97 2.16 9.07
N ARG A 65 -3.46 2.39 7.85
CA ARG A 65 -2.07 2.78 7.63
C ARG A 65 -1.91 4.14 6.96
N MET A 66 -2.64 4.37 5.88
CA MET A 66 -2.44 5.51 5.00
C MET A 66 -3.43 6.64 5.29
N ASN A 67 -3.01 7.87 5.02
CA ASN A 67 -3.92 9.01 4.92
C ASN A 67 -4.93 8.79 3.79
N ASP A 68 -6.14 9.29 3.95
CA ASP A 68 -7.23 9.08 2.98
C ASP A 68 -6.92 9.65 1.59
N ALA A 69 -6.16 10.75 1.52
CA ALA A 69 -5.74 11.31 0.24
C ALA A 69 -4.89 10.35 -0.60
N ILE A 70 -4.13 9.46 0.05
CA ILE A 70 -3.33 8.43 -0.62
C ILE A 70 -4.19 7.18 -0.85
N ALA A 71 -4.92 6.75 0.18
CA ALA A 71 -5.70 5.52 0.14
C ALA A 71 -6.85 5.58 -0.87
N SER A 72 -7.49 6.73 -1.05
CA SER A 72 -8.61 6.91 -1.99
C SER A 72 -8.20 6.67 -3.45
N TRP A 73 -7.01 7.15 -3.84
CA TRP A 73 -6.46 6.91 -5.18
C TRP A 73 -6.17 5.43 -5.41
N VAL A 74 -5.42 4.79 -4.48
CA VAL A 74 -5.11 3.36 -4.57
C VAL A 74 -6.38 2.51 -4.56
N SER A 75 -7.35 2.88 -3.72
CA SER A 75 -8.64 2.21 -3.65
C SER A 75 -9.37 2.24 -4.99
N LYS A 76 -9.40 3.39 -5.66
CA LYS A 76 -10.12 3.55 -6.92
C LYS A 76 -9.47 2.72 -8.03
N GLU A 77 -8.15 2.77 -8.11
CA GLU A 77 -7.39 2.12 -9.19
C GLU A 77 -7.33 0.60 -9.03
N MET A 78 -7.00 0.11 -7.83
CA MET A 78 -6.69 -1.31 -7.62
C MET A 78 -7.87 -2.11 -7.04
N TYR A 79 -8.78 -1.44 -6.31
CA TYR A 79 -9.81 -2.09 -5.50
C TYR A 79 -11.24 -1.60 -5.79
N GLY A 80 -11.47 -0.91 -6.91
CA GLY A 80 -12.79 -0.45 -7.34
C GLY A 80 -13.51 0.47 -6.34
N GLY A 81 -12.76 1.23 -5.53
CA GLY A 81 -13.31 2.15 -4.52
C GLY A 81 -13.78 1.48 -3.22
N SER A 82 -13.51 0.19 -3.02
CA SER A 82 -14.01 -0.56 -1.86
C SER A 82 -13.19 -0.39 -0.57
N LEU A 83 -11.96 0.13 -0.64
CA LEU A 83 -11.07 0.30 0.51
C LEU A 83 -11.31 1.66 1.17
N LYS A 84 -11.61 1.66 2.48
CA LYS A 84 -11.92 2.85 3.28
C LYS A 84 -10.88 3.06 4.37
N SER A 85 -10.52 4.32 4.58
CA SER A 85 -9.60 4.72 5.66
C SER A 85 -10.33 4.72 6.99
N SER A 86 -9.70 4.15 8.02
CA SER A 86 -10.15 4.28 9.40
C SER A 86 -10.04 5.74 9.87
N SER A 87 -10.92 6.15 10.79
CA SER A 87 -10.91 7.49 11.38
C SER A 87 -9.56 7.85 12.03
N THR A 88 -8.85 6.86 12.57
CA THR A 88 -7.53 7.06 13.20
C THR A 88 -6.45 7.53 12.22
N VAL A 89 -6.55 7.15 10.94
CA VAL A 89 -5.53 7.48 9.92
C VAL A 89 -6.01 8.44 8.86
N PHE A 90 -7.32 8.69 8.79
CA PHE A 90 -7.97 9.47 7.74
C PHE A 90 -7.25 10.79 7.43
N SER A 91 -6.92 11.55 8.47
CA SER A 91 -6.24 12.85 8.38
C SER A 91 -4.84 12.87 8.97
N HIS A 92 -4.23 11.71 9.23
CA HIS A 92 -2.92 11.65 9.89
C HIS A 92 -1.84 12.25 8.98
N LEU A 93 -1.08 13.20 9.52
CA LEU A 93 0.01 13.91 8.86
C LEU A 93 1.34 13.57 9.51
N LEU A 94 2.44 13.81 8.80
CA LEU A 94 3.79 13.57 9.34
C LEU A 94 4.07 14.41 10.58
N VAL A 95 3.54 15.63 10.65
CA VAL A 95 3.71 16.55 11.79
C VAL A 95 3.02 16.06 13.07
N ASP A 96 2.10 15.11 12.96
CA ASP A 96 1.43 14.50 14.12
C ASP A 96 2.33 13.45 14.79
N SER A 97 3.44 13.06 14.15
CA SER A 97 4.42 12.13 14.70
C SER A 97 5.33 12.82 15.72
N PRO A 98 5.59 12.23 16.88
CA PRO A 98 6.36 12.86 17.97
C PRO A 98 7.83 13.16 17.60
N PHE A 99 8.35 12.57 16.53
CA PHE A 99 9.73 12.71 16.09
C PHE A 99 9.90 13.70 14.92
N VAL A 100 8.81 14.33 14.48
CA VAL A 100 8.80 15.21 13.32
C VAL A 100 8.51 16.63 13.78
N MET A 101 9.48 17.52 13.54
CA MET A 101 9.27 18.94 13.78
C MET A 101 8.60 19.58 12.57
N ALA A 102 7.62 20.45 12.85
CA ALA A 102 7.02 21.29 11.83
C ALA A 102 8.04 22.32 11.35
N THR A 103 8.42 22.25 10.07
CA THR A 103 9.29 23.23 9.44
C THR A 103 8.44 24.20 8.64
N ALA A 104 8.55 25.48 8.95
CA ALA A 104 7.98 26.52 8.09
C ALA A 104 8.78 26.56 6.78
N LEU A 105 8.21 26.06 5.67
CA LEU A 105 8.78 26.26 4.35
C LEU A 105 8.42 27.68 3.89
N ARG A 106 9.38 28.60 3.99
CA ARG A 106 9.26 29.94 3.40
C ARG A 106 9.61 29.84 1.92
N LEU A 107 8.62 29.56 1.07
CA LEU A 107 8.79 29.67 -0.38
C LEU A 107 8.78 31.16 -0.76
N SER A 108 9.95 31.74 -1.04
CA SER A 108 10.03 33.04 -1.71
C SER A 108 9.73 32.83 -3.19
N HIS A 109 8.45 32.72 -3.55
CA HIS A 109 8.03 32.97 -4.91
C HIS A 109 7.08 34.16 -4.91
N ASN A 110 7.46 35.16 -5.69
CA ASN A 110 6.83 36.47 -5.75
C ASN A 110 5.29 36.37 -5.77
N SER A 111 4.67 37.13 -4.84
CA SER A 111 3.27 37.59 -4.85
C SER A 111 2.19 36.77 -4.13
N CYS A 112 2.46 35.68 -3.39
CA CYS A 112 1.41 35.09 -2.55
C CYS A 112 1.97 34.36 -1.31
N SER A 113 1.80 34.95 -0.13
CA SER A 113 2.18 34.37 1.16
C SER A 113 1.17 33.30 1.60
N SER A 114 1.28 32.09 1.04
CA SER A 114 0.68 30.89 1.63
C SER A 114 1.73 30.21 2.52
N ILE A 115 1.43 30.04 3.81
CA ILE A 115 2.30 29.32 4.75
C ILE A 115 2.18 27.83 4.44
N TYR A 116 3.29 27.19 4.05
CA TYR A 116 3.37 25.75 3.85
C TYR A 116 4.13 25.12 5.02
N TYR A 117 3.51 24.15 5.70
CA TYR A 117 4.15 23.35 6.74
C TYR A 117 4.84 22.14 6.09
N GLY A 118 6.17 22.13 6.09
CA GLY A 118 6.98 20.94 5.80
C GLY A 118 7.23 20.14 7.08
N ALA A 119 7.61 18.87 6.93
CA ALA A 119 7.94 17.97 8.03
C ALA A 119 9.45 17.67 8.01
N HIS A 120 10.15 17.88 9.14
CA HIS A 120 11.55 17.52 9.30
C HIS A 120 11.72 16.40 10.33
N ILE A 121 12.31 15.28 9.94
CA ILE A 121 12.60 14.16 10.85
C ILE A 121 13.90 14.49 11.59
N GLY A 122 13.84 14.69 12.90
CA GLY A 122 15.03 14.89 13.72
C GLY A 122 15.77 13.58 13.95
N PHE A 123 16.79 13.27 13.14
CA PHE A 123 17.77 12.23 13.46
C PHE A 123 18.98 12.86 14.13
N SER A 124 19.47 12.24 15.22
CA SER A 124 20.58 12.73 16.05
C SER A 124 21.96 12.78 15.34
N ASN A 125 22.03 12.58 14.01
CA ASN A 125 23.26 12.42 13.22
C ASN A 125 23.23 13.14 11.84
N GLY A 126 22.69 14.35 11.76
CA GLY A 126 23.09 15.32 10.71
C GLY A 126 22.77 15.01 9.24
N ILE A 127 21.88 14.06 8.90
CA ILE A 127 21.45 13.82 7.52
C ILE A 127 20.08 14.49 7.29
N LEU A 128 20.08 15.55 6.47
CA LEU A 128 18.88 16.31 6.10
C LEU A 128 18.13 15.60 4.96
N PHE A 129 17.01 14.92 5.26
CA PHE A 129 16.11 14.37 4.23
C PHE A 129 14.89 15.27 4.07
N ASN A 130 14.82 16.04 2.98
CA ASN A 130 13.71 16.95 2.70
C ASN A 130 12.63 16.22 1.87
N ILE A 131 11.57 15.75 2.52
CA ILE A 131 10.40 15.15 1.85
C ILE A 131 9.38 16.26 1.59
N ASN A 132 9.49 16.91 0.42
CA ASN A 132 8.47 17.84 -0.05
C ASN A 132 7.22 17.06 -0.52
N GLN A 133 6.16 17.03 0.29
CA GLN A 133 4.87 16.52 -0.18
C GLN A 133 4.17 17.56 -1.08
N ARG A 134 4.37 17.45 -2.39
CA ARG A 134 3.65 18.23 -3.42
C ARG A 134 2.46 17.43 -3.94
N LEU A 135 1.33 17.42 -3.23
CA LEU A 135 0.08 16.78 -3.67
C LEU A 135 -1.12 17.75 -3.69
N ARG A 136 -0.97 18.93 -4.33
CA ARG A 136 -2.10 19.87 -4.52
C ARG A 136 -2.21 20.57 -5.88
N LYS A 137 -1.59 20.04 -6.95
CA LYS A 137 -1.67 20.69 -8.29
C LYS A 137 -1.95 19.77 -9.50
N TYR A 138 -2.40 18.53 -9.33
CA TYR A 138 -2.61 17.60 -10.46
C TYR A 138 -4.06 17.13 -10.70
N TYR A 139 -5.05 17.75 -10.06
CA TYR A 139 -6.47 17.47 -10.36
C TYR A 139 -7.26 18.79 -10.44
N GLN A 140 -7.14 19.48 -11.58
CA GLN A 140 -8.21 20.22 -12.22
C GLN A 140 -8.40 19.63 -13.62
#